data_AF-A0A7C3KZI9-F1
#
_entry.id   AF-A0A7C3KZI9-F1
#
_cell.length_a   1.000
_cell.length_b   1.000
_cell.length_c   1.000
_cell.angle_alpha   90.00
_cell.angle_beta   90.00
_cell.angle_gamma   90.00
#
_symmetry.space_group_name_H-M   'P 1'
#
loop_
_entity.id
_entity.type
_entity.pdbx_description
1 polymer ?
#
loop_
_entity_poly.entity_id
_entity_poly.type
_entity_poly.pdbx_seq_one_letter_code
_entity_poly.pdbx_strand_id
1 'polypeptide(L)'
;GFAAAHLIKGAYEEALRLAIATPARKDTGAKRAFTRQLAQNWGEWASLAATLPRCPERAAIEALARGQSFQLAFAALPYFTQRVIVEAFQSYLWNRVAATLVETIAHAHPNDAARFIRARDDFALMLFPTADAITPPDRSRELPMPAPSTTVPSWAAEDYDHVLREEHLTLDQLRIPGLRRPAFDAFDRPLFALATTFSMTTPEPDELSKGGKRLKRTLRFDLPSGSYATVLLRALGQ
;
A
#
# COMPACT_ATOMS: atom_id res chain seq x y z
N GLY A 1 -10.32 3.32 -5.16
CA GLY A 1 -10.62 2.68 -3.87
C GLY A 1 -9.91 1.34 -3.77
N PHE A 2 -9.88 0.75 -2.58
CA PHE A 2 -9.25 -0.56 -2.34
C PHE A 2 -10.28 -1.69 -2.49
N ALA A 3 -9.97 -2.73 -3.27
CA ALA A 3 -10.85 -3.89 -3.40
C ALA A 3 -11.08 -4.60 -2.05
N ALA A 4 -10.07 -4.64 -1.17
CA ALA A 4 -10.21 -5.25 0.16
C ALA A 4 -11.25 -4.55 1.06
N ALA A 5 -11.45 -3.24 0.91
CA ALA A 5 -12.49 -2.52 1.65
C ALA A 5 -13.90 -2.99 1.26
N HIS A 6 -14.11 -3.43 0.01
CA HIS A 6 -15.34 -4.08 -0.43
C HIS A 6 -15.43 -5.54 0.04
N LEU A 7 -14.31 -6.28 0.01
CA LEU A 7 -14.27 -7.66 0.52
C LEU A 7 -14.66 -7.76 1.99
N ILE A 8 -14.20 -6.83 2.84
CA ILE A 8 -14.57 -6.78 4.26
C ILE A 8 -16.09 -6.68 4.45
N LYS A 9 -16.76 -5.96 3.55
CA LYS A 9 -18.23 -5.77 3.56
C LYS A 9 -18.99 -6.93 2.90
N GLY A 10 -18.29 -7.95 2.40
CA GLY A 10 -18.89 -9.04 1.60
C GLY A 10 -19.32 -8.62 0.19
N ALA A 11 -18.96 -7.41 -0.25
CA ALA A 11 -19.28 -6.86 -1.56
C ALA A 11 -18.30 -7.40 -2.62
N TYR A 12 -18.40 -8.70 -2.91
CA TYR A 12 -17.44 -9.41 -3.76
C TYR A 12 -17.47 -8.98 -5.23
N GLU A 13 -18.62 -8.56 -5.76
CA GLU A 13 -18.71 -8.08 -7.14
C GLU A 13 -17.88 -6.81 -7.33
N GLU A 14 -18.08 -5.81 -6.47
CA GLU A 14 -17.37 -4.55 -6.51
C GLU A 14 -15.87 -4.75 -6.28
N ALA A 15 -15.50 -5.64 -5.34
CA ALA A 15 -14.12 -6.01 -5.11
C ALA A 15 -13.47 -6.61 -6.35
N LEU A 16 -14.15 -7.56 -7.01
CA LEU A 16 -13.66 -8.21 -8.22
C LEU A 16 -13.55 -7.20 -9.37
N ARG A 17 -14.56 -6.35 -9.55
CA ARG A 17 -14.56 -5.31 -10.58
C ARG A 17 -13.39 -4.34 -10.40
N LEU A 18 -13.13 -3.89 -9.18
CA LEU A 18 -11.96 -3.05 -8.88
C LEU A 18 -10.65 -3.79 -9.15
N ALA A 19 -10.56 -5.07 -8.78
CA ALA A 19 -9.34 -5.86 -8.91
C ALA A 19 -8.95 -6.18 -10.35
N ILE A 20 -9.92 -6.52 -11.21
CA ILE A 20 -9.64 -7.09 -12.54
C ILE A 20 -10.29 -6.35 -13.72
N ALA A 21 -11.21 -5.42 -13.47
CA ALA A 21 -11.89 -4.65 -14.52
C ALA A 21 -11.60 -3.14 -14.45
N THR A 22 -10.46 -2.76 -13.84
CA THR A 22 -9.97 -1.37 -13.82
C THR A 22 -8.70 -1.26 -14.67
N PRO A 23 -8.81 -0.83 -15.95
CA PRO A 23 -7.65 -0.68 -16.82
C PRO A 23 -6.66 0.34 -16.26
N ALA A 24 -5.40 -0.04 -16.12
CA ALA A 24 -4.34 0.84 -15.65
C ALA A 24 -3.47 1.36 -16.80
N ARG A 25 -2.95 2.58 -16.69
CA ARG A 25 -2.03 3.17 -17.68
C ARG A 25 -0.82 2.27 -17.98
N LYS A 26 -0.31 1.60 -16.95
CA LYS A 26 0.85 0.70 -16.99
C LYS A 26 0.51 -0.74 -17.42
N ASP A 27 -0.77 -1.08 -17.63
CA ASP A 27 -1.12 -2.39 -18.17
C ASP A 27 -0.56 -2.54 -19.59
N THR A 28 -0.01 -3.71 -19.89
CA THR A 28 0.54 -4.06 -21.20
C THR A 28 0.10 -5.46 -21.61
N GLY A 29 0.28 -5.80 -22.90
CA GLY A 29 0.02 -7.13 -23.45
C GLY A 29 -1.37 -7.70 -23.13
N ALA A 30 -1.41 -8.98 -22.74
CA ALA A 30 -2.63 -9.71 -22.40
C ALA A 30 -3.40 -9.05 -21.25
N LYS A 31 -2.71 -8.49 -20.24
CA LYS A 31 -3.36 -7.83 -19.11
C LYS A 31 -4.15 -6.60 -19.53
N ARG A 32 -3.59 -5.78 -20.43
CA ARG A 32 -4.31 -4.61 -20.98
C ARG A 32 -5.57 -5.00 -21.74
N ALA A 33 -5.49 -6.04 -22.57
CA ALA A 33 -6.65 -6.53 -23.31
C ALA A 33 -7.72 -7.08 -22.36
N PHE A 34 -7.29 -7.86 -21.37
CA PHE A 34 -8.14 -8.44 -20.33
C PHE A 34 -8.91 -7.38 -19.54
N THR A 35 -8.21 -6.42 -18.92
CA THR A 35 -8.85 -5.41 -18.06
C THR A 35 -9.80 -4.51 -18.86
N ARG A 36 -9.47 -4.18 -20.12
CA ARG A 36 -10.34 -3.38 -20.99
C ARG A 36 -11.61 -4.12 -21.43
N GLN A 37 -11.49 -5.37 -21.87
CA GLN A 37 -12.65 -6.16 -22.27
C GLN A 37 -13.60 -6.36 -21.09
N LEU A 38 -13.07 -6.63 -19.89
CA LEU A 38 -13.86 -6.72 -18.67
C LEU A 38 -14.56 -5.41 -18.31
N ALA A 39 -13.87 -4.27 -18.43
CA ALA A 39 -14.46 -2.98 -18.14
C ALA A 39 -15.64 -2.65 -19.08
N GLN A 40 -15.57 -3.09 -20.34
CA GLN A 40 -16.57 -2.81 -21.37
C GLN A 40 -17.78 -3.74 -21.33
N ASN A 41 -17.58 -5.02 -20.98
CA ASN A 41 -18.63 -6.05 -21.11
C ASN A 41 -18.92 -6.76 -19.78
N TRP A 42 -18.74 -6.06 -18.65
CA TRP A 42 -19.00 -6.60 -17.32
C TRP A 42 -20.43 -7.15 -17.23
N GLY A 43 -20.60 -8.42 -16.85
CA GLY A 43 -21.89 -9.11 -16.84
C GLY A 43 -22.01 -10.19 -17.92
N GLU A 44 -21.33 -10.03 -19.05
CA GLU A 44 -21.44 -10.93 -20.22
C GLU A 44 -20.52 -12.15 -20.10
N TRP A 45 -20.65 -12.92 -19.00
CA TRP A 45 -19.65 -13.90 -18.57
C TRP A 45 -19.37 -15.01 -19.58
N ALA A 46 -20.39 -15.55 -20.24
CA ALA A 46 -20.19 -16.60 -21.24
C ALA A 46 -19.38 -16.11 -22.44
N SER A 47 -19.69 -14.90 -22.94
CA SER A 47 -18.97 -14.26 -24.04
C SER A 47 -17.55 -13.89 -23.64
N LEU A 48 -17.38 -13.30 -22.46
CA LEU A 48 -16.07 -12.94 -21.90
C LEU A 48 -15.18 -14.18 -21.69
N ALA A 49 -15.70 -15.26 -21.13
CA ALA A 49 -14.93 -16.50 -20.94
C ALA A 49 -14.45 -17.09 -22.28
N ALA A 50 -15.20 -16.92 -23.37
CA ALA A 50 -14.78 -17.36 -24.70
C ALA A 50 -13.70 -16.46 -25.33
N THR A 51 -13.75 -15.15 -25.09
CA THR A 51 -12.99 -14.14 -25.86
C THR A 51 -11.78 -13.56 -25.12
N LEU A 52 -11.77 -13.60 -23.79
CA LEU A 52 -10.68 -13.04 -22.99
C LEU A 52 -9.35 -13.73 -23.29
N PRO A 53 -8.24 -12.97 -23.31
CA PRO A 53 -6.92 -13.55 -23.51
C PRO A 53 -6.61 -14.57 -22.40
N ARG A 54 -5.73 -15.53 -22.70
CA ARG A 54 -5.26 -16.48 -21.70
C ARG A 54 -4.40 -15.76 -20.66
N CYS A 55 -4.89 -15.67 -19.44
CA CYS A 55 -4.15 -15.23 -18.26
C CYS A 55 -4.71 -15.93 -17.01
N PRO A 56 -3.93 -16.00 -15.91
CA PRO A 56 -4.39 -16.65 -14.68
C PRO A 56 -5.69 -16.05 -14.11
N GLU A 57 -5.88 -14.73 -14.21
CA GLU A 57 -7.06 -14.02 -13.69
C GLU A 57 -8.36 -14.40 -14.42
N ARG A 58 -8.27 -14.97 -15.62
CA ARG A 58 -9.43 -15.45 -16.40
C ARG A 58 -10.24 -16.51 -15.65
N ALA A 59 -9.62 -17.27 -14.75
CA ALA A 59 -10.31 -18.30 -13.95
C ALA A 59 -11.50 -17.74 -13.15
N ALA A 60 -11.42 -16.50 -12.69
CA ALA A 60 -12.54 -15.82 -12.01
C ALA A 60 -13.75 -15.64 -12.93
N ILE A 61 -13.51 -15.31 -14.19
CA ILE A 61 -14.58 -15.08 -15.19
C ILE A 61 -15.18 -16.41 -15.64
N GLU A 62 -14.36 -17.45 -15.78
CA GLU A 62 -14.83 -18.80 -16.06
C GLU A 62 -15.70 -19.36 -14.93
N ALA A 63 -15.39 -19.02 -13.67
CA ALA A 63 -16.24 -19.33 -12.52
C ALA A 63 -17.62 -18.66 -12.64
N LEU A 64 -17.67 -17.37 -12.96
CA LEU A 64 -18.92 -16.64 -13.17
C LEU A 64 -19.71 -17.18 -14.37
N ALA A 65 -19.03 -17.54 -15.45
CA ALA A 65 -19.67 -18.14 -16.64
C ALA A 65 -20.33 -19.51 -16.34
N ARG A 66 -19.82 -20.23 -15.34
CA ARG A 66 -20.45 -21.47 -14.82
C ARG A 66 -21.57 -21.20 -13.80
N GLY A 67 -21.93 -19.94 -13.56
CA GLY A 67 -22.96 -19.55 -12.58
C GLY A 67 -22.50 -19.58 -11.12
N GLN A 68 -21.18 -19.58 -10.86
CA GLN A 68 -20.67 -19.50 -9.49
C GLN A 68 -20.82 -18.07 -8.94
N SER A 69 -20.83 -17.93 -7.61
CA SER A 69 -20.93 -16.62 -6.95
C SER A 69 -19.66 -15.78 -7.13
N PHE A 70 -19.78 -14.46 -6.95
CA PHE A 70 -18.62 -13.56 -6.96
C PHE A 70 -17.57 -13.90 -5.89
N GLN A 71 -17.99 -14.46 -4.75
CA GLN A 71 -17.07 -14.97 -3.73
C GLN A 71 -16.19 -16.09 -4.28
N LEU A 72 -16.79 -17.08 -4.96
CA LEU A 72 -16.04 -18.18 -5.57
C LEU A 72 -15.20 -17.69 -6.76
N ALA A 73 -15.69 -16.72 -7.53
CA ALA A 73 -14.92 -16.08 -8.60
C ALA A 73 -13.68 -15.36 -8.07
N PHE A 74 -13.81 -14.58 -6.99
CA PHE A 74 -12.66 -13.97 -6.32
C PHE A 74 -11.67 -15.02 -5.82
N ALA A 75 -12.16 -16.09 -5.18
CA ALA A 75 -11.33 -17.18 -4.71
C ALA A 75 -10.61 -17.95 -5.83
N ALA A 76 -11.11 -17.87 -7.07
CA ALA A 76 -10.49 -18.45 -8.26
C ALA A 76 -9.37 -17.59 -8.87
N LEU A 77 -9.19 -16.33 -8.42
CA LEU A 77 -8.02 -15.53 -8.82
C LEU A 77 -6.72 -16.20 -8.35
N PRO A 78 -5.57 -15.88 -8.97
CA PRO A 78 -4.28 -16.31 -8.43
C PRO A 78 -4.14 -15.87 -6.97
N TYR A 79 -3.68 -16.79 -6.11
CA TYR A 79 -3.54 -16.49 -4.68
C TYR A 79 -2.67 -15.25 -4.41
N PHE A 80 -1.61 -15.07 -5.20
CA PHE A 80 -0.77 -13.87 -5.15
C PHE A 80 -1.58 -12.58 -5.38
N THR A 81 -2.46 -12.55 -6.38
CA THR A 81 -3.34 -11.41 -6.67
C THR A 81 -4.30 -11.14 -5.51
N GLN A 82 -4.91 -12.20 -4.96
CA GLN A 82 -5.79 -12.08 -3.80
C GLN A 82 -5.03 -11.50 -2.59
N ARG A 83 -3.80 -11.96 -2.35
CA ARG A 83 -2.96 -11.51 -1.25
C ARG A 83 -2.53 -10.04 -1.40
N VAL A 84 -2.08 -9.63 -2.59
CA VAL A 84 -1.71 -8.23 -2.89
C VAL A 84 -2.87 -7.27 -2.61
N ILE A 85 -4.11 -7.66 -2.92
CA ILE A 85 -5.29 -6.84 -2.65
C ILE A 85 -5.46 -6.55 -1.15
N VAL A 86 -5.28 -7.58 -0.31
CA VAL A 86 -5.40 -7.47 1.15
C VAL A 86 -4.21 -6.72 1.74
N GLU A 87 -2.99 -7.11 1.38
CA GLU A 87 -1.75 -6.49 1.86
C GLU A 87 -1.66 -5.01 1.50
N ALA A 88 -2.15 -4.60 0.32
CA ALA A 88 -2.17 -3.20 -0.09
C ALA A 88 -3.09 -2.33 0.80
N PHE A 89 -4.28 -2.83 1.14
CA PHE A 89 -5.18 -2.11 2.04
C PHE A 89 -4.67 -2.11 3.48
N GLN A 90 -4.11 -3.22 3.95
CA GLN A 90 -3.48 -3.30 5.26
C GLN A 90 -2.31 -2.31 5.39
N SER A 91 -1.46 -2.23 4.36
CA SER A 91 -0.34 -1.29 4.31
C SER A 91 -0.82 0.16 4.26
N TYR A 92 -1.93 0.43 3.58
CA TYR A 92 -2.57 1.75 3.58
C TYR A 92 -2.99 2.17 5.00
N LEU A 93 -3.70 1.31 5.72
CA LEU A 93 -4.11 1.58 7.11
C LEU A 93 -2.89 1.79 8.02
N TRP A 94 -1.87 0.94 7.89
CA TRP A 94 -0.62 1.11 8.66
C TRP A 94 0.06 2.44 8.36
N ASN A 95 0.18 2.82 7.08
CA ASN A 95 0.80 4.10 6.68
C ASN A 95 0.01 5.30 7.22
N ARG A 96 -1.32 5.21 7.25
CA ARG A 96 -2.19 6.24 7.85
C ARG A 96 -1.92 6.39 9.35
N VAL A 97 -1.86 5.29 10.09
CA VAL A 97 -1.56 5.31 11.53
C VAL A 97 -0.15 5.84 11.78
N ALA A 98 0.85 5.37 11.02
CA ALA A 98 2.22 5.86 11.11
C ALA A 98 2.32 7.37 10.85
N ALA A 99 1.55 7.90 9.88
CA ALA A 99 1.51 9.32 9.60
C ALA A 99 0.97 10.13 10.79
N THR A 100 -0.17 9.72 11.37
CA THR A 100 -0.75 10.39 12.55
C THR A 100 0.21 10.34 13.75
N LEU A 101 0.88 9.21 13.97
CA LEU A 101 1.90 9.09 15.03
C LEU A 101 3.06 10.07 14.85
N VAL A 102 3.58 10.18 13.63
CA VAL A 102 4.67 11.13 13.33
C VAL A 102 4.19 12.57 13.46
N GLU A 103 2.93 12.88 13.12
CA GLU A 103 2.32 14.18 13.41
C GLU A 103 2.28 14.45 14.91
N THR A 104 1.84 13.50 15.74
CA THR A 104 1.79 13.64 17.20
C THR A 104 3.18 13.92 17.78
N ILE A 105 4.20 13.18 17.32
CA ILE A 105 5.60 13.44 17.69
C ILE A 105 6.02 14.85 17.27
N ALA A 106 5.62 15.31 16.08
CA ALA A 106 5.93 16.65 15.59
C ALA A 106 5.31 17.76 16.43
N HIS A 107 4.04 17.61 16.82
CA HIS A 107 3.33 18.61 17.60
C HIS A 107 3.87 18.74 19.04
N ALA A 108 4.50 17.68 19.58
CA ALA A 108 5.22 17.75 20.85
C ALA A 108 6.47 18.66 20.80
N HIS A 109 6.90 19.07 19.61
CA HIS A 109 8.02 19.99 19.37
C HIS A 109 7.60 21.24 18.57
N PRO A 110 6.66 22.06 19.08
CA PRO A 110 5.93 23.07 18.29
C PRO A 110 6.77 24.27 17.84
N ASN A 111 7.89 24.57 18.51
CA ASN A 111 8.77 25.70 18.17
C ASN A 111 9.71 25.41 17.00
N ASP A 112 9.55 24.28 16.31
CA ASP A 112 10.56 23.75 15.40
C ASP A 112 9.97 23.16 14.11
N ALA A 113 9.14 23.94 13.42
CA ALA A 113 8.56 23.57 12.11
C ALA A 113 9.63 23.22 11.05
N ALA A 114 10.88 23.66 11.23
CA ALA A 114 12.03 23.31 10.39
C ALA A 114 12.48 21.85 10.54
N ARG A 115 12.00 21.13 11.57
CA ARG A 115 12.38 19.74 11.85
C ARG A 115 11.57 18.69 11.10
N PHE A 116 10.64 19.08 10.21
CA PHE A 116 9.79 18.13 9.49
C PHE A 116 9.79 18.41 8.00
N ILE A 117 10.39 17.52 7.22
CA ILE A 117 10.26 17.54 5.77
C ILE A 117 8.91 16.93 5.41
N ARG A 118 8.09 17.71 4.71
CA ARG A 118 6.78 17.30 4.22
C ARG A 118 6.89 16.92 2.75
N ALA A 119 6.59 15.67 2.42
CA ALA A 119 6.50 15.22 1.03
C ALA A 119 5.09 14.69 0.75
N ARG A 120 4.42 15.19 -0.28
CA ARG A 120 3.16 14.60 -0.72
C ARG A 120 3.46 13.40 -1.62
N ASP A 121 2.74 12.31 -1.38
CA ASP A 121 2.54 11.25 -2.36
C ASP A 121 1.12 11.31 -2.92
N ASP A 122 0.86 10.57 -3.99
CA ASP A 122 -0.48 10.40 -4.57
C ASP A 122 -1.50 9.83 -3.55
N PHE A 123 -1.02 9.25 -2.44
CA PHE A 123 -1.83 8.53 -1.46
C PHE A 123 -1.88 9.16 -0.07
N ALA A 124 -0.83 9.87 0.36
CA ALA A 124 -0.76 10.46 1.69
C ALA A 124 0.31 11.56 1.80
N LEU A 125 0.18 12.42 2.81
CA LEU A 125 1.28 13.24 3.29
C LEU A 125 2.28 12.34 4.03
N MET A 126 3.54 12.38 3.62
CA MET A 126 4.65 11.80 4.37
C MET A 126 5.39 12.88 5.14
N LEU A 127 5.75 12.53 6.36
CA LEU A 127 6.47 13.38 7.29
C LEU A 127 7.79 12.72 7.65
N PHE A 128 8.87 13.45 7.43
CA PHE A 128 10.21 13.01 7.76
C PHE A 128 10.77 13.94 8.83
N PRO A 129 10.75 13.51 10.11
CA PRO A 129 11.39 14.24 11.18
C PRO A 129 12.91 14.28 10.97
N THR A 130 13.55 15.37 11.38
CA THR A 130 15.00 15.42 11.53
C THR A 130 15.43 14.46 12.64
N ALA A 131 16.66 13.96 12.55
CA ALA A 131 17.15 12.93 13.47
C ALA A 131 17.08 13.36 14.95
N ASP A 132 17.28 14.65 15.25
CA ASP A 132 17.22 15.23 16.59
C ASP A 132 15.79 15.42 17.12
N ALA A 133 14.77 15.37 16.26
CA ALA A 133 13.36 15.33 16.66
C ALA A 133 12.89 13.92 17.08
N ILE A 134 13.70 12.88 16.88
CA ILE A 134 13.34 11.50 17.20
C ILE A 134 14.21 10.97 18.33
N THR A 135 13.58 10.71 19.48
CA THR A 135 14.27 10.15 20.65
C THR A 135 14.65 8.69 20.42
N PRO A 136 15.67 8.14 21.12
CA PRO A 136 16.02 6.73 20.98
C PRO A 136 14.84 5.75 21.20
N PRO A 137 13.95 5.96 22.19
CA PRO A 137 12.74 5.16 22.32
C PRO A 137 11.81 5.21 21.10
N ASP A 138 11.66 6.37 20.47
CA ASP A 138 10.83 6.52 19.26
C ASP A 138 11.39 5.71 18.09
N ARG A 139 12.72 5.72 17.92
CA ARG A 139 13.40 4.96 16.85
C ARG A 139 13.21 3.45 16.97
N SER A 140 13.03 2.94 18.18
CA SER A 140 12.81 1.51 18.45
C SER A 140 11.34 1.10 18.43
N ARG A 141 10.39 2.01 18.15
CA ARG A 141 8.98 1.64 18.10
C ARG A 141 8.70 0.71 16.93
N GLU A 142 8.10 -0.42 17.24
CA GLU A 142 7.51 -1.30 16.24
C GLU A 142 5.99 -1.10 16.26
N LEU A 143 5.46 -0.63 15.14
CA LEU A 143 4.04 -0.42 14.94
C LEU A 143 3.45 -1.71 14.36
N PRO A 144 2.54 -2.40 15.05
CA PRO A 144 1.90 -3.60 14.50
C PRO A 144 1.14 -3.26 13.22
N MET A 145 0.97 -4.24 12.34
CA MET A 145 0.07 -4.15 11.18
C MET A 145 -1.39 -4.28 11.61
N PRO A 146 -2.34 -3.50 11.05
CA PRO A 146 -3.74 -3.63 11.39
C PRO A 146 -4.32 -4.99 10.95
N ALA A 147 -4.81 -5.77 11.90
CA ALA A 147 -5.45 -7.06 11.69
C ALA A 147 -6.36 -7.40 12.89
N PRO A 148 -7.26 -8.39 12.79
CA PRO A 148 -8.16 -8.74 13.89
C PRO A 148 -7.45 -9.23 15.16
N SER A 149 -6.24 -9.77 15.00
CA SER A 149 -5.43 -10.26 16.13
C SER A 149 -4.43 -9.22 16.65
N THR A 150 -4.45 -8.01 16.10
CA THR A 150 -3.50 -6.95 16.46
C THR A 150 -3.75 -6.49 17.89
N THR A 151 -2.71 -6.60 18.72
CA THR A 151 -2.66 -5.96 20.03
C THR A 151 -2.04 -4.59 19.86
N VAL A 152 -2.85 -3.53 20.00
CA VAL A 152 -2.38 -2.16 19.82
C VAL A 152 -1.63 -1.71 21.08
N PRO A 153 -0.38 -1.23 20.97
CA PRO A 153 0.33 -0.69 22.12
C PRO A 153 -0.30 0.63 22.57
N SER A 154 -0.26 0.92 23.87
CA SER A 154 -0.91 2.10 24.47
C SER A 154 -0.47 3.43 23.83
N TRP A 155 0.79 3.53 23.42
CA TRP A 155 1.34 4.73 22.77
C TRP A 155 0.81 4.97 21.35
N ALA A 156 0.12 4.00 20.73
CA ALA A 156 -0.47 4.11 19.39
C ALA A 156 -2.00 4.02 19.40
N ALA A 157 -2.62 3.83 20.57
CA ALA A 157 -4.05 3.52 20.67
C ALA A 157 -4.93 4.62 20.07
N GLU A 158 -4.63 5.89 20.37
CA GLU A 158 -5.40 7.04 19.87
C GLU A 158 -5.28 7.19 18.36
N ASP A 159 -4.08 7.00 17.79
CA ASP A 159 -3.84 7.10 16.35
C ASP A 159 -4.53 5.96 15.58
N TYR A 160 -4.51 4.74 16.14
CA TYR A 160 -5.24 3.59 15.62
C TYR A 160 -6.75 3.85 15.59
N ASP A 161 -7.30 4.28 16.73
CA ASP A 161 -8.72 4.59 16.87
C ASP A 161 -9.13 5.73 15.93
N HIS A 162 -8.26 6.74 15.75
CA HIS A 162 -8.47 7.82 14.79
C HIS A 162 -8.62 7.30 13.37
N VAL A 163 -7.63 6.57 12.86
CA VAL A 163 -7.62 6.07 11.48
C VAL A 163 -8.76 5.08 11.22
N LEU A 164 -8.98 4.13 12.13
CA LEU A 164 -10.02 3.12 11.97
C LEU A 164 -11.42 3.75 11.95
N ARG A 165 -11.67 4.78 12.76
CA ARG A 165 -12.96 5.49 12.77
C ARG A 165 -13.20 6.26 11.49
N GLU A 166 -12.19 6.91 10.93
CA GLU A 166 -12.30 7.60 9.63
C GLU A 166 -12.60 6.63 8.49
N GLU A 167 -12.06 5.42 8.56
CA GLU A 167 -12.34 4.36 7.59
C GLU A 167 -13.65 3.59 7.89
N HIS A 168 -14.35 3.96 8.97
CA HIS A 168 -15.54 3.28 9.49
C HIS A 168 -15.33 1.78 9.73
N LEU A 169 -14.19 1.43 10.34
CA LEU A 169 -13.75 0.07 10.61
C LEU A 169 -13.39 -0.13 12.08
N THR A 170 -13.36 -1.38 12.50
CA THR A 170 -12.63 -1.86 13.69
C THR A 170 -11.63 -2.93 13.28
N LEU A 171 -10.64 -3.23 14.14
CA LEU A 171 -9.67 -4.30 13.86
C LEU A 171 -10.36 -5.65 13.63
N ASP A 172 -11.37 -5.99 14.43
CA ASP A 172 -12.12 -7.24 14.30
C ASP A 172 -12.82 -7.42 12.95
N GLN A 173 -13.16 -6.30 12.29
CA GLN A 173 -13.78 -6.28 10.97
C GLN A 173 -12.77 -6.52 9.84
N LEU A 174 -11.46 -6.50 10.08
CA LEU A 174 -10.43 -6.80 9.08
C LEU A 174 -10.39 -8.30 8.76
N ARG A 175 -11.51 -8.82 8.24
CA ARG A 175 -11.76 -10.21 7.85
C ARG A 175 -12.50 -10.20 6.53
N ILE A 176 -12.39 -11.29 5.78
CA ILE A 176 -13.12 -11.46 4.53
C ILE A 176 -14.22 -12.52 4.77
N PRO A 177 -15.50 -12.12 4.88
CA PRO A 177 -16.58 -13.05 5.21
C PRO A 177 -16.67 -14.20 4.20
N GLY A 178 -16.65 -15.45 4.69
CA GLY A 178 -16.75 -16.62 3.83
C GLY A 178 -15.42 -17.11 3.21
N LEU A 179 -14.30 -16.43 3.46
CA LEU A 179 -12.97 -16.88 3.03
C LEU A 179 -12.01 -16.97 4.22
N ARG A 180 -11.26 -18.09 4.29
CA ARG A 180 -10.18 -18.25 5.28
C ARG A 180 -8.89 -17.54 4.85
N ARG A 181 -8.64 -17.50 3.54
CA ARG A 181 -7.50 -16.85 2.91
C ARG A 181 -7.97 -16.15 1.63
N PRO A 182 -7.37 -15.01 1.23
CA PRO A 182 -6.33 -14.26 1.94
C PRO A 182 -6.85 -13.71 3.29
N ALA A 183 -5.94 -13.36 4.19
CA ALA A 183 -6.27 -12.85 5.51
C ALA A 183 -5.40 -11.64 5.85
N PHE A 184 -5.87 -10.81 6.77
CA PHE A 184 -5.07 -9.75 7.38
C PHE A 184 -4.23 -10.36 8.48
N ASP A 185 -2.91 -10.39 8.29
CA ASP A 185 -1.98 -11.00 9.23
C ASP A 185 -1.34 -9.92 10.12
N ALA A 186 -1.32 -10.14 11.44
CA ALA A 186 -0.66 -9.24 12.39
C ALA A 186 0.85 -9.54 12.43
N PHE A 187 1.66 -8.50 12.28
CA PHE A 187 3.10 -8.55 12.53
C PHE A 187 3.60 -7.13 12.82
N ASP A 188 4.73 -7.04 13.50
CA ASP A 188 5.33 -5.78 13.87
C ASP A 188 6.21 -5.22 12.76
N ARG A 189 6.08 -3.91 12.50
CA ARG A 189 6.86 -3.19 11.50
C ARG A 189 7.53 -1.97 12.14
N PRO A 190 8.85 -1.76 11.96
CA PRO A 190 9.51 -0.57 12.49
C PRO A 190 8.83 0.71 11.98
N LEU A 191 8.52 1.62 12.92
CA LEU A 191 7.95 2.93 12.57
C LEU A 191 8.99 3.81 11.85
N PHE A 192 10.25 3.70 12.25
CA PHE A 192 11.38 4.38 11.62
C PHE A 192 12.35 3.36 11.03
N ALA A 193 12.88 3.68 9.85
CA ALA A 193 13.97 2.95 9.23
C ALA A 193 15.24 3.78 9.26
N LEU A 194 16.35 3.17 9.71
CA LEU A 194 17.67 3.80 9.67
C LEU A 194 18.42 3.35 8.42
N ALA A 195 18.79 4.31 7.58
CA ALA A 195 19.73 4.08 6.49
C ALA A 195 21.15 4.02 7.07
N THR A 196 21.75 2.84 7.10
CA THR A 196 23.14 2.65 7.55
C THR A 196 24.11 2.82 6.38
N THR A 197 25.41 2.90 6.67
CA THR A 197 26.49 3.07 5.67
C THR A 197 26.26 4.22 4.69
N PHE A 198 25.51 5.24 5.13
CA PHE A 198 25.06 6.33 4.28
C PHE A 198 26.24 7.21 3.84
N SER A 199 26.38 7.40 2.53
CA SER A 199 27.25 8.40 1.94
C SER A 199 26.59 9.03 0.72
N MET A 200 26.89 10.30 0.48
CA MET A 200 26.36 11.05 -0.65
C MET A 200 27.43 11.97 -1.19
N THR A 201 27.72 11.88 -2.50
CA THR A 201 28.73 12.75 -3.13
C THR A 201 28.28 14.21 -3.16
N THR A 202 29.23 15.12 -3.35
CA THR A 202 28.92 16.49 -3.76
C THR A 202 28.22 16.47 -5.13
N PRO A 203 27.35 17.46 -5.42
CA PRO A 203 26.79 17.63 -6.76
C PRO A 203 27.90 17.75 -7.81
N GLU A 204 27.81 16.98 -8.88
CA GLU A 204 28.74 16.99 -10.02
C GLU A 204 27.95 17.06 -11.35
N PRO A 205 28.53 17.52 -12.47
CA PRO A 205 27.84 17.57 -13.75
C PRO A 205 27.29 16.20 -14.16
N ASP A 206 26.03 16.18 -14.63
CA ASP A 206 25.38 14.98 -15.17
C ASP A 206 25.77 14.78 -16.64
N GLU A 207 26.54 13.73 -16.92
CA GLU A 207 27.00 13.33 -18.25
C GLU A 207 25.84 12.92 -19.20
N LEU A 208 24.69 12.53 -18.66
CA LEU A 208 23.50 12.19 -19.46
C LEU A 208 22.67 13.42 -19.80
N SER A 209 22.93 14.55 -19.15
CA SER A 209 22.22 15.80 -19.38
C SER A 209 22.72 16.52 -20.62
N LYS A 210 21.89 16.56 -21.67
CA LYS A 210 22.14 17.41 -22.85
C LYS A 210 22.35 18.87 -22.42
N GLY A 211 23.52 19.42 -22.74
CA GLY A 211 23.88 20.81 -22.43
C GLY A 211 24.49 21.06 -21.05
N GLY A 212 24.77 20.01 -20.24
CA GLY A 212 25.59 20.11 -19.03
C GLY A 212 25.01 20.95 -17.87
N LYS A 213 23.71 21.30 -17.93
CA LYS A 213 23.06 22.16 -16.92
C LYS A 213 22.51 21.42 -15.70
N ARG A 214 22.43 20.08 -15.73
CA ARG A 214 21.94 19.28 -14.61
C ARG A 214 23.11 18.71 -13.84
N LEU A 215 22.90 18.55 -12.54
CA LEU A 215 23.84 17.94 -11.63
C LEU A 215 23.32 16.56 -11.23
N LYS A 216 24.23 15.64 -10.99
CA LYS A 216 23.97 14.33 -10.38
C LYS A 216 24.63 14.25 -9.00
N ARG A 217 24.15 13.31 -8.19
CA ARG A 217 24.77 12.89 -6.93
C ARG A 217 24.70 11.38 -6.85
N THR A 218 25.75 10.76 -6.31
CA THR A 218 25.77 9.32 -6.02
C THR A 218 25.49 9.12 -4.55
N LEU A 219 24.51 8.27 -4.23
CA LEU A 219 24.19 7.85 -2.87
C LEU A 219 24.59 6.38 -2.68
N ARG A 220 25.12 6.04 -1.50
CA ARG A 220 25.32 4.66 -1.03
C ARG A 220 24.73 4.53 0.36
N PHE A 221 23.98 3.46 0.62
CA PHE A 221 23.36 3.20 1.90
C PHE A 221 22.83 1.76 1.94
N ASP A 222 22.67 1.23 3.14
CA ASP A 222 21.95 -0.02 3.40
C ASP A 222 20.61 0.28 4.07
N LEU A 223 19.58 -0.47 3.69
CA LEU A 223 18.24 -0.35 4.26
C LEU A 223 17.78 -1.71 4.83
N PRO A 224 17.05 -1.73 5.95
CA PRO A 224 16.47 -2.95 6.48
C PRO A 224 15.37 -3.48 5.55
N SER A 225 15.05 -4.77 5.68
CA SER A 225 13.95 -5.39 4.94
C SER A 225 12.63 -4.65 5.15
N GLY A 226 11.83 -4.48 4.10
CA GLY A 226 10.55 -3.76 4.17
C GLY A 226 10.67 -2.23 4.12
N SER A 227 11.89 -1.70 3.95
CA SER A 227 12.15 -0.29 3.65
C SER A 227 12.34 -0.07 2.14
N TYR A 228 12.01 1.13 1.68
CA TYR A 228 12.06 1.49 0.26
C TYR A 228 13.04 2.64 0.03
N ALA A 229 13.97 2.48 -0.91
CA ALA A 229 14.91 3.54 -1.28
C ALA A 229 14.18 4.81 -1.76
N THR A 230 13.01 4.67 -2.39
CA THR A 230 12.17 5.81 -2.80
C THR A 230 11.69 6.65 -1.61
N VAL A 231 11.46 6.05 -0.44
CA VAL A 231 11.07 6.77 0.79
C VAL A 231 12.27 7.56 1.33
N LEU A 232 13.46 6.97 1.34
CA LEU A 232 14.70 7.67 1.72
C LEU A 232 14.99 8.86 0.79
N LEU A 233 14.85 8.68 -0.53
CA LEU A 233 15.06 9.76 -1.49
C LEU A 233 14.09 10.93 -1.25
N ARG A 234 12.83 10.65 -0.94
CA ARG A 234 11.85 11.67 -0.56
C ARG A 234 12.20 12.37 0.75
N ALA A 235 12.74 11.64 1.73
CA ALA A 235 13.26 12.22 2.97
C ALA A 235 14.45 13.18 2.71
N LEU A 236 15.16 13.02 1.59
CA LEU A 236 16.21 13.92 1.12
C LEU A 236 15.69 15.05 0.22
N GLY A 237 14.38 15.17 0.03
CA GLY A 237 13.74 16.21 -0.78
C GLY A 237 13.71 15.93 -2.28
N GLN A 238 13.80 14.67 -2.71
CA GLN A 238 13.62 14.25 -4.11
C GLN A 238 12.17 13.86 -4.44
#